data_AF-A0A7X3UWF6-F1
#
_entry.id   AF-A0A7X3UWF6-F1
#
_cell.length_a   1.000
_cell.length_b   1.000
_cell.length_c   1.000
_cell.angle_alpha   90.00
_cell.angle_beta   90.00
_cell.angle_gamma   90.00
#
_symmetry.space_group_name_H-M   'P 1'
#
loop_
_entity.id
_entity.type
_entity.pdbx_description
1 polymer ?
#
loop_
_entity_poly.entity_id
_entity_poly.type
_entity_poly.pdbx_seq_one_letter_code
_entity_poly.pdbx_strand_id
1 'polypeptide(L)'
;MGAPRKHGILSDTHLKTLIRDRAIDADPAVTDGQVQPASVDLRLGTKAYRLISSFLPERSEISERLNVLDLYQSELVMYEIDLTQGAILE
;
A
#
# COMPACT_ATOMS: atom_id res chain seq x y z
N MET A 1 -26.65 -5.96 24.58
CA MET A 1 -25.65 -5.54 23.57
C MET A 1 -24.95 -4.31 24.10
N GLY A 2 -23.62 -4.31 24.17
CA GLY A 2 -22.86 -3.16 24.66
C GLY A 2 -22.90 -2.00 23.67
N ALA A 3 -22.91 -0.76 24.17
CA ALA A 3 -22.84 0.43 23.33
C ALA A 3 -21.57 0.41 22.44
N PRO A 4 -21.62 0.93 21.20
CA PRO A 4 -20.46 0.98 20.33
C PRO A 4 -19.34 1.79 20.98
N ARG A 5 -18.14 1.20 21.08
CA ARG A 5 -16.97 1.91 21.59
C ARG A 5 -16.55 2.98 20.58
N LYS A 6 -16.35 4.21 21.06
CA LYS A 6 -15.93 5.36 20.22
C LYS A 6 -14.49 5.25 19.69
N HIS A 7 -13.66 4.42 20.33
CA HIS A 7 -12.25 4.24 19.99
C HIS A 7 -11.88 2.76 20.05
N GLY A 8 -11.04 2.33 19.11
CA GLY A 8 -10.57 0.95 19.03
C GLY A 8 -10.19 0.58 17.59
N ILE A 9 -9.86 -0.70 17.40
CA ILE A 9 -9.60 -1.28 16.08
C ILE A 9 -10.94 -1.51 15.37
N LEU A 10 -10.98 -1.21 14.07
CA LEU A 10 -12.16 -1.45 13.25
C LEU A 10 -12.34 -2.94 12.98
N SER A 11 -13.55 -3.45 13.17
CA SER A 11 -13.91 -4.83 12.81
C SER A 11 -14.08 -4.97 11.30
N ASP A 12 -14.09 -6.21 10.83
CA ASP A 12 -14.40 -6.58 9.44
C ASP A 12 -15.70 -5.92 8.92
N THR A 13 -16.74 -5.84 9.75
CA THR A 13 -18.04 -5.25 9.40
C THR A 13 -17.91 -3.73 9.15
N HIS A 14 -17.11 -3.04 9.97
CA HIS A 14 -16.82 -1.63 9.75
C HIS A 14 -15.91 -1.43 8.52
N LEU A 15 -14.91 -2.29 8.32
CA LEU A 15 -14.04 -2.24 7.14
C LEU A 15 -14.83 -2.45 5.84
N LYS A 16 -15.74 -3.44 5.79
CA LYS A 16 -16.66 -3.67 4.66
C LYS A 16 -17.53 -2.47 4.36
N THR A 17 -17.99 -1.77 5.40
CA THR A 17 -18.75 -0.51 5.25
C THR A 17 -17.89 0.58 4.60
N LEU A 18 -16.66 0.77 5.07
CA LEU A 18 -15.73 1.76 4.50
C LEU A 18 -15.35 1.45 3.04
N ILE A 19 -15.20 0.17 2.69
CA ILE A 19 -14.96 -0.28 1.31
C ILE A 19 -16.17 0.04 0.43
N ARG A 20 -17.38 -0.33 0.88
CA ARG A 20 -18.63 -0.05 0.16
C ARG A 20 -18.84 1.45 -0.05
N ASP A 21 -18.51 2.26 0.95
CA ASP A 21 -18.67 3.71 0.93
C ASP A 21 -17.48 4.42 0.23
N ARG A 22 -16.54 3.66 -0.35
CA ARG A 22 -15.31 4.11 -1.06
C ARG A 22 -14.35 4.97 -0.24
N ALA A 23 -14.44 4.92 1.09
CA ALA A 23 -13.43 5.49 1.97
C ALA A 23 -12.13 4.67 1.96
N ILE A 24 -12.25 3.37 1.68
CA ILE A 24 -11.15 2.48 1.31
C ILE A 24 -11.43 2.02 -0.12
N ASP A 25 -10.50 2.26 -1.04
CA ASP A 25 -10.68 1.95 -2.45
C ASP A 25 -9.43 1.26 -3.00
N ALA A 26 -9.61 0.44 -4.04
CA ALA A 26 -8.54 -0.26 -4.70
C ALA A 26 -8.93 -0.60 -6.14
N ASP A 27 -7.92 -0.66 -7.02
CA ASP A 27 -8.04 -1.21 -8.35
C ASP A 27 -7.01 -2.35 -8.53
N PRO A 28 -7.42 -3.61 -8.75
CA PRO A 28 -8.81 -4.11 -8.82
C PRO A 28 -9.60 -3.91 -7.52
N ALA A 29 -10.92 -4.10 -7.51
CA ALA A 29 -11.71 -3.96 -6.28
C ALA A 29 -11.19 -4.88 -5.14
N VAL A 30 -11.40 -4.44 -3.89
CA VAL A 30 -11.10 -5.25 -2.69
C VAL A 30 -12.03 -6.48 -2.67
N THR A 31 -11.46 -7.65 -2.46
CA THR A 31 -12.23 -8.91 -2.37
C THR A 31 -12.55 -9.26 -0.92
N ASP A 32 -13.63 -10.02 -0.70
CA ASP A 32 -14.00 -10.47 0.66
C ASP A 32 -12.90 -11.27 1.35
N GLY A 33 -12.10 -12.03 0.60
CA GLY A 33 -10.98 -12.81 1.12
C GLY A 33 -9.81 -11.97 1.65
N GLN A 34 -9.74 -10.68 1.30
CA GLN A 34 -8.73 -9.75 1.85
C GLN A 34 -9.17 -9.16 3.20
N VAL A 35 -10.45 -9.22 3.56
CA VAL A 35 -10.95 -8.64 4.81
C VAL A 35 -10.86 -9.68 5.93
N GLN A 36 -10.00 -9.40 6.91
CA GLN A 36 -9.80 -10.20 8.11
C GLN A 36 -10.61 -9.61 9.28
N PRO A 37 -10.76 -10.32 10.43
CA PRO A 37 -11.62 -9.87 11.54
C PRO A 37 -11.37 -8.43 12.03
N ALA A 38 -10.15 -7.92 11.90
CA ALA A 38 -9.76 -6.58 12.34
C ALA A 38 -8.63 -5.96 11.49
N SER A 39 -8.48 -6.41 10.24
CA SER A 39 -7.45 -5.92 9.31
C SER A 39 -7.85 -6.17 7.85
N VAL A 40 -7.09 -5.61 6.91
CA VAL A 40 -7.26 -5.84 5.47
C VAL A 40 -5.90 -6.13 4.83
N ASP A 41 -5.86 -7.18 4.01
CA ASP A 41 -4.66 -7.55 3.28
C ASP A 41 -4.48 -6.65 2.05
N LEU A 42 -3.31 -6.01 1.94
CA LEU A 42 -2.94 -5.18 0.80
C LEU A 42 -2.34 -6.04 -0.33
N ARG A 43 -2.48 -5.59 -1.57
CA ARG A 43 -1.86 -6.22 -2.74
C ARG A 43 -0.78 -5.30 -3.31
N LEU A 44 0.25 -5.91 -3.87
CA LEU A 44 1.25 -5.18 -4.64
C LEU A 44 0.61 -4.61 -5.91
N GLY A 45 1.05 -3.42 -6.30
CA GLY A 45 0.78 -2.86 -7.61
C GLY A 45 1.63 -3.52 -8.69
N THR A 46 1.69 -2.90 -9.87
CA THR A 46 2.46 -3.43 -11.02
C THR A 46 3.93 -3.08 -11.00
N LYS A 47 4.38 -2.23 -10.06
CA LYS A 47 5.76 -1.72 -9.99
C LYS A 47 6.36 -1.96 -8.62
N ALA A 48 7.63 -2.36 -8.62
CA ALA A 48 8.51 -2.32 -7.44
C ALA A 48 9.74 -1.47 -7.76
N TYR A 49 10.37 -0.91 -6.71
CA TYR A 49 11.60 -0.14 -6.84
C TYR A 49 12.68 -0.81 -6.01
N ARG A 50 13.80 -1.18 -6.65
CA ARG A 50 14.97 -1.66 -5.92
C ARG A 50 15.71 -0.45 -5.34
N LEU A 51 15.84 -0.43 -4.02
CA LEU A 51 16.51 0.63 -3.29
C LEU A 51 17.88 0.17 -2.81
N ILE A 52 18.81 1.10 -2.66
CA ILE A 52 20.12 0.83 -2.03
C ILE A 52 19.93 0.50 -0.54
N SER A 53 19.02 1.20 0.12
CA SER A 53 18.69 1.01 1.53
C SER A 53 17.27 1.50 1.83
N SER A 54 16.76 1.14 3.02
CA SER A 54 15.56 1.77 3.56
C SER A 54 15.83 3.23 3.91
N PHE A 55 14.78 4.05 3.87
CA PHE A 55 14.87 5.48 4.16
C PHE A 55 13.61 5.97 4.87
N LEU A 56 13.72 7.14 5.51
CA LEU A 56 12.58 7.85 6.07
C LEU A 56 12.18 9.01 5.13
N PRO A 57 10.92 9.07 4.66
CA PRO A 57 10.44 10.14 3.79
C PRO A 57 10.26 11.48 4.53
N GLU A 58 10.29 11.48 5.86
CA GLU A 58 10.01 12.65 6.71
C GLU A 58 8.67 13.30 6.36
N ARG A 59 8.68 14.55 5.88
CA ARG A 59 7.48 15.29 5.44
C ARG A 59 7.31 15.33 3.91
N SER A 60 8.13 14.58 3.18
CA SER A 60 8.06 14.50 1.71
C SER A 60 7.11 13.40 1.28
N GLU A 61 6.51 13.57 0.11
CA GLU A 61 5.78 12.50 -0.56
C GLU A 61 6.76 11.36 -0.91
N ILE A 62 6.32 10.10 -0.77
CA ILE A 62 7.16 8.94 -1.10
C ILE A 62 7.54 8.98 -2.59
N SER A 63 6.62 9.40 -3.46
CA SER A 63 6.87 9.52 -4.91
C SER A 63 8.01 10.46 -5.26
N GLU A 64 8.21 11.55 -4.50
CA GLU A 64 9.32 12.49 -4.72
C GLU A 64 10.68 11.84 -4.47
N ARG A 65 10.75 10.91 -3.50
CA ARG A 65 11.96 10.15 -3.18
C ARG A 65 12.21 9.00 -4.16
N LEU A 66 11.17 8.54 -4.83
CA LEU A 66 11.23 7.48 -5.85
C LEU A 66 11.40 8.01 -7.27
N ASN A 67 11.33 9.32 -7.50
CA ASN A 67 11.47 9.92 -8.83
C ASN A 67 12.84 9.60 -9.43
N VAL A 68 12.87 8.68 -10.39
CA VAL A 68 13.99 8.42 -11.29
C VAL A 68 13.98 9.49 -12.38
N LEU A 69 14.13 10.76 -12.01
CA LEU A 69 14.04 11.86 -12.99
C LEU A 69 15.25 11.93 -13.92
N ASP A 70 16.35 11.25 -13.61
CA ASP A 70 17.45 10.99 -14.53
C ASP A 70 18.25 9.79 -14.01
N LEU A 71 18.89 9.05 -14.92
CA LEU A 71 19.82 7.91 -14.68
C LEU A 71 20.95 8.19 -13.65
N TYR A 72 21.04 9.42 -13.14
CA TYR A 72 22.09 9.92 -12.26
C TYR A 72 21.60 10.76 -11.05
N GLN A 73 20.28 10.90 -10.81
CA GLN A 73 19.77 11.88 -9.82
C GLN A 73 19.03 11.29 -8.60
N SER A 74 18.70 9.99 -8.61
CA SER A 74 18.20 9.33 -7.41
C SER A 74 19.34 8.55 -6.76
N GLU A 75 19.90 9.07 -5.66
CA GLU A 75 20.88 8.33 -4.84
C GLU A 75 20.28 7.07 -4.17
N LEU A 76 18.96 6.88 -4.26
CA LEU A 76 18.23 5.88 -3.51
C LEU A 76 17.72 4.73 -4.39
N VAL A 77 17.19 5.03 -5.58
CA VAL A 77 16.57 4.04 -6.47
C VAL A 77 17.61 3.51 -7.44
N MET A 78 17.87 2.21 -7.39
CA MET A 78 18.75 1.54 -8.35
C MET A 78 18.05 1.32 -9.69
N TYR A 79 16.85 0.74 -9.65
CA TYR A 79 16.00 0.50 -10.83
C TYR A 79 14.56 0.16 -10.46
N GLU A 80 13.65 0.34 -11.43
CA GLU A 80 12.25 -0.11 -11.36
C GLU A 80 12.14 -1.56 -11.85
N ILE A 81 11.27 -2.34 -11.23
CA ILE A 81 10.95 -3.73 -11.56
C ILE A 81 9.46 -3.79 -11.92
N ASP A 82 9.14 -4.30 -13.11
CA ASP A 82 7.79 -4.61 -13.53
C ASP A 82 7.33 -5.94 -12.92
N LEU A 83 6.21 -5.91 -12.20
CA LEU A 83 5.61 -7.07 -11.53
C LEU A 83 4.48 -7.73 -12.33
N THR A 84 4.11 -7.20 -13.51
CA THR A 84 2.95 -7.67 -14.28
C THR A 84 3.02 -9.14 -14.69
N GLN A 85 4.22 -9.71 -14.86
CA GLN A 85 4.45 -11.14 -15.19
C GLN A 85 5.17 -11.89 -14.07
N GLY A 86 5.19 -11.31 -12.85
CA GLY A 86 6.01 -11.78 -11.75
C GLY A 86 7.48 -11.36 -11.90
N ALA A 87 8.15 -11.16 -10.77
CA ALA A 87 9.57 -10.86 -10.71
C ALA A 87 10.19 -11.50 -9.48
N ILE A 88 11.49 -11.78 -9.55
CA ILE A 88 12.29 -12.18 -8.39
C ILE A 88 12.75 -10.90 -7.70
N LEU A 89 12.55 -10.83 -6.39
CA LEU A 89 13.02 -9.73 -5.55
C LEU A 89 14.33 -10.18 -4.88
N GLU A 90 15.42 -9.46 -5.17
CA GLU A 90 16.78 -9.72 -4.68
C GLU A 90 17.37 -8.50 -3.96
#